data_AF-A0A223EFR5-F1
#
_entry.id   AF-A0A223EFR5-F1
#
_cell.length_a   1.000
_cell.length_b   1.000
_cell.length_c   1.000
_cell.angle_alpha   90.00
_cell.angle_beta   90.00
_cell.angle_gamma   90.00
#
_symmetry.space_group_name_H-M   'P 1'
#
loop_
_entity.id
_entity.type
_entity.pdbx_description
1 polymer ?
#
loop_
_entity_poly.entity_id
_entity_poly.type
_entity_poly.pdbx_seq_one_letter_code
_entity_poly.pdbx_strand_id
1 'polypeptide(L)' 'MLMSNRSQFGFILILIAFVISITFCLNPKLLIPKGYALAIDGLVVARTLMIIFSLYLLVKIGDLIINKKD' A
#
# COMPACT_ATOMS: atom_id res chain seq x y z
N MET A 1 6.16 15.76 20.81
CA MET A 1 7.33 15.94 19.93
C MET A 1 6.82 16.41 18.57
N LEU A 2 7.02 17.69 18.23
CA LEU A 2 6.60 18.26 16.94
C LEU A 2 7.52 17.70 15.85
N MET A 3 6.94 16.97 14.91
CA MET A 3 7.70 16.28 13.88
C MET A 3 8.23 17.27 12.85
N SER A 4 9.52 17.14 12.47
CA SER A 4 10.10 17.92 11.39
C SER A 4 9.28 17.77 10.11
N ASN A 5 9.00 18.88 9.41
CA ASN A 5 8.15 18.91 8.20
C ASN A 5 8.53 17.83 7.17
N ARG A 6 9.83 17.48 7.06
CA ARG A 6 10.31 16.43 6.15
C ARG A 6 9.86 15.02 6.56
N SER A 7 9.86 14.73 7.86
CA SER A 7 9.42 13.43 8.41
C SER A 7 7.90 13.28 8.37
N GLN A 8 7.15 14.37 8.59
CA GLN A 8 5.69 14.38 8.42
C GLN A 8 5.30 14.09 6.97
N PHE A 9 5.98 14.73 6.03
CA PHE A 9 5.71 14.52 4.60
C PHE A 9 5.97 13.08 4.17
N GLY A 10 7.08 12.48 4.60
CA GLY A 10 7.38 11.07 4.33
C GLY A 10 6.32 10.11 4.90
N PHE A 11 5.82 10.37 6.11
CA PHE A 11 4.75 9.58 6.71
C PHE A 11 3.44 9.69 5.92
N ILE A 12 3.05 10.89 5.51
CA ILE A 12 1.85 11.14 4.70
C ILE A 12 1.94 10.39 3.36
N LEU A 13 3.09 10.43 2.68
CA LEU A 13 3.30 9.70 1.43
C LEU A 13 3.13 8.18 1.60
N ILE A 14 3.70 7.61 2.66
CA ILE A 14 3.57 6.18 2.97
C ILE A 14 2.11 5.83 3.26
N LEU A 15 1.41 6.68 4.02
CA LEU A 15 0.00 6.49 4.34
C LEU A 15 -0.88 6.50 3.07
N ILE A 16 -0.64 7.45 2.16
CA ILE A 16 -1.35 7.53 0.87
C ILE A 16 -1.10 6.25 0.05
N ALA A 17 0.16 5.83 -0.09
CA ALA A 17 0.50 4.61 -0.81
C ALA A 17 -0.17 3.36 -0.20
N PHE A 18 -0.28 3.31 1.12
CA PHE A 18 -0.93 2.22 1.83
C PHE A 18 -2.44 2.17 1.59
N VAL A 19 -3.12 3.31 1.65
CA VAL A 19 -4.56 3.42 1.36
C VAL A 19 -4.85 2.99 -0.08
N ILE A 20 -4.05 3.45 -1.05
CA ILE A 20 -4.17 3.06 -2.45
C ILE A 20 -4.01 1.54 -2.59
N SER A 21 -2.99 0.97 -1.96
CA SER A 21 -2.71 -0.47 -2.04
C SER A 21 -3.83 -1.33 -1.47
N ILE A 22 -4.39 -0.95 -0.32
CA ILE A 22 -5.56 -1.61 0.27
C ILE A 22 -6.77 -1.50 -0.65
N THR A 23 -6.99 -0.33 -1.25
CA THR A 23 -8.11 -0.11 -2.17
C THR A 23 -8.08 -1.08 -3.34
N PHE A 24 -6.91 -1.32 -3.93
CA PHE A 24 -6.72 -2.30 -4.99
C PHE A 24 -6.87 -3.76 -4.51
N CYS A 25 -6.47 -4.08 -3.27
CA CYS A 25 -6.69 -5.41 -2.69
C CYS A 25 -8.18 -5.73 -2.52
N LEU A 26 -8.95 -4.78 -1.99
CA LEU A 26 -10.39 -4.90 -1.72
C LEU A 26 -11.23 -4.83 -3.00
N ASN A 27 -10.78 -4.07 -4.00
CA ASN A 27 -11.48 -3.89 -5.27
C ASN A 27 -10.63 -4.43 -6.44
N PRO A 28 -10.50 -5.76 -6.58
CA PRO A 28 -9.69 -6.36 -7.64
C PRO A 28 -10.17 -6.03 -9.05
N LYS A 29 -11.45 -5.65 -9.19
CA LYS A 29 -12.02 -5.19 -10.47
C LYS A 29 -11.31 -3.94 -11.00
N LEU A 30 -10.66 -3.14 -10.14
CA LEU A 30 -9.85 -2.00 -10.54
C LEU A 30 -8.51 -2.42 -11.17
N LEU A 31 -8.03 -3.62 -10.88
CA LEU A 31 -6.82 -4.19 -11.48
C LEU A 31 -7.09 -4.81 -12.87
N ILE A 32 -8.36 -5.00 -13.25
CA ILE A 32 -8.76 -5.59 -14.52
C ILE A 32 -9.06 -4.46 -15.51
N PRO A 33 -8.26 -4.28 -16.57
CA PRO A 33 -8.61 -3.37 -17.65
C PRO A 33 -9.93 -3.81 -18.31
N LYS A 34 -10.79 -2.86 -18.67
CA LYS A 34 -12.05 -3.15 -19.38
C LYS A 34 -11.74 -3.96 -20.65
N GLY A 35 -12.31 -5.16 -20.77
CA GLY A 35 -12.10 -6.08 -21.90
C GLY A 35 -11.15 -7.26 -21.61
N TYR A 36 -10.47 -7.28 -20.46
CA TYR A 36 -9.48 -8.31 -20.10
C TYR A 36 -10.03 -9.39 -19.14
N ALA A 37 -11.29 -9.78 -19.34
CA ALA A 37 -12.02 -10.69 -18.43
C ALA A 37 -11.46 -12.12 -18.38
N LEU A 38 -10.66 -12.52 -19.37
CA LEU A 38 -10.10 -13.88 -19.49
C LEU A 38 -8.75 -14.07 -18.79
N ALA A 39 -8.06 -13.00 -18.38
CA ALA A 39 -6.74 -13.09 -17.74
C ALA A 39 -6.86 -13.26 -16.21
N ILE A 40 -7.57 -14.31 -15.79
CA ILE A 40 -7.78 -14.64 -14.37
C ILE A 40 -6.43 -14.84 -13.66
N ASP A 41 -5.46 -15.47 -14.32
CA ASP A 41 -4.13 -15.72 -13.74
C ASP A 41 -3.34 -14.42 -13.49
N GLY A 42 -3.42 -13.47 -14.43
CA GLY A 42 -2.80 -12.15 -14.27
C GLY A 42 -3.38 -11.37 -13.10
N LEU A 43 -4.68 -11.54 -12.83
CA LEU A 43 -5.34 -10.93 -11.68
C LEU A 43 -4.84 -11.53 -10.35
N VAL A 44 -4.65 -12.85 -10.29
CA VAL A 44 -4.16 -13.53 -9.07
C VAL A 44 -2.74 -13.04 -8.73
N VAL A 45 -1.87 -12.92 -9.73
CA VAL A 45 -0.51 -12.39 -9.55
C VAL A 45 -0.55 -10.93 -9.12
N ALA A 46 -1.34 -10.09 -9.79
CA ALA A 46 -1.47 -8.68 -9.44
C ALA A 46 -1.99 -8.49 -8.01
N ARG A 47 -3.01 -9.25 -7.59
CA ARG A 47 -3.51 -9.20 -6.21
C ARG A 47 -2.46 -9.64 -5.19
N THR A 48 -1.72 -10.71 -5.49
CA THR A 48 -0.64 -11.19 -4.62
C THR A 48 0.43 -10.11 -4.41
N LEU A 49 0.84 -9.43 -5.48
CA LEU A 49 1.78 -8.31 -5.40
C LEU A 49 1.22 -7.15 -4.57
N MET A 50 -0.05 -6.78 -4.74
CA MET A 50 -0.68 -5.73 -3.94
C MET A 50 -0.75 -6.08 -2.45
N ILE A 51 -0.98 -7.35 -2.11
CA ILE A 51 -0.99 -7.81 -0.72
C ILE A 51 0.41 -7.72 -0.12
N ILE A 52 1.44 -8.23 -0.81
CA ILE A 52 2.84 -8.17 -0.36
C ILE A 52 3.26 -6.71 -0.16
N PHE A 53 2.92 -5.83 -1.11
CA PHE A 53 3.22 -4.41 -1.02
C PHE A 53 2.51 -3.73 0.16
N SER A 54 1.25 -4.10 0.43
CA SER A 54 0.50 -3.60 1.59
C SER A 54 1.15 -4.02 2.90
N LEU A 55 1.56 -5.29 3.03
CA LEU A 55 2.25 -5.80 4.21
C LEU A 55 3.59 -5.08 4.43
N TYR A 56 4.36 -4.84 3.37
CA TYR A 56 5.60 -4.07 3.43
C TYR A 56 5.37 -2.65 3.97
N LEU A 57 4.36 -1.95 3.44
CA LEU A 57 4.02 -0.59 3.88
C LEU A 57 3.54 -0.58 5.34
N LEU A 58 2.79 -1.59 5.76
CA LEU A 58 2.33 -1.74 7.15
C LEU A 58 3.52 -1.89 8.10
N VAL A 59 4.49 -2.75 7.77
CA VAL A 59 5.72 -2.91 8.56
C VAL A 59 6.50 -1.59 8.63
N LYS A 60 6.61 -0.87 7.51
CA LYS A 60 7.32 0.42 7.46
C LYS A 60 6.62 1.52 8.27
N ILE A 61 5.29 1.53 8.29
CA ILE A 61 4.50 2.40 9.17
C ILE A 61 4.77 2.05 10.63
N GLY A 62 4.76 0.76 10.98
CA GLY A 62 5.08 0.27 12.33
C GLY A 62 6.47 0.68 12.79
N ASP A 63 7.48 0.48 11.94
CA ASP A 63 8.87 0.88 12.20
C ASP A 63 9.00 2.39 12.44
N LEU A 64 8.33 3.21 11.63
CA LEU A 64 8.29 4.67 11.82
C LEU A 64 7.55 5.11 13.09
N ILE A 65 6.62 4.32 13.62
CA ILE A 65 5.92 4.62 14.88
C ILE A 65 6.80 4.20 16.06
N ILE A 66 7.45 3.05 15.99
CA ILE A 66 8.31 2.51 17.07
C ILE A 66 9.59 3.33 17.21
N ASN A 67 10.32 3.57 16.12
CA ASN A 67 11.58 4.34 16.12
C ASN A 67 11.42 5.83 16.47
N LYS A 68 10.18 6.32 16.61
CA LYS A 68 9.90 7.68 17.12
C LYS A 68 9.70 7.75 18.63
N LYS A 69 9.65 6.59 19.31
CA LYS A 69 9.38 6.52 20.73
C LYS A 69 10.67 6.62 21.57
N ASP A 70 11.81 6.37 20.96
CA ASP A 70 13.15 6.81 21.41
C ASP A 70 13.43 8.26 20.95
#